data_AF-A0A956VRR0-F1
#
_entry.id   AF-A0A956VRR0-F1
#
_cell.length_a   1.000
_cell.length_b   1.000
_cell.length_c   1.000
_cell.angle_alpha   90.00
_cell.angle_beta   90.00
_cell.angle_gamma   90.00
#
_symmetry.space_group_name_H-M   'P 1'
#
loop_
_entity.id
_entity.type
_entity.pdbx_description
1 polymer ?
#
loop_
_entity_poly.entity_id
_entity_poly.type
_entity_poly.pdbx_seq_one_letter_code
_entity_poly.pdbx_strand_id
1 'polypeptide(L)'
;MITLGEGGTPLLRSRFLEAELGLDELYFKLEYVNPTGSFKDRGMVMAVAKAAEAGARAVICASTGNTSAAAAAYAARHGLTCYVVVPNGKIAM
;
A
#
# COMPACT_ATOMS: atom_id res chain seq x y z
N MET A 1 5.69 10.10 -14.83
CA MET A 1 5.10 8.80 -14.44
C MET A 1 4.92 8.81 -12.93
N ILE A 2 3.73 8.46 -12.43
CA ILE A 2 3.44 8.35 -10.98
C ILE A 2 3.61 6.89 -10.58
N THR A 3 4.54 6.62 -9.67
CA THR A 3 4.88 5.28 -9.16
C THR A 3 5.99 5.37 -8.09
N LEU A 4 6.04 4.38 -7.19
CA LEU A 4 7.16 4.07 -6.30
C LEU A 4 7.83 2.73 -6.65
N GLY A 5 7.42 2.08 -7.74
CA GLY A 5 7.87 0.74 -8.12
C GLY A 5 7.02 -0.39 -7.52
N GLU A 6 5.79 -0.08 -7.10
CA GLU A 6 4.83 -1.05 -6.58
C GLU A 6 4.40 -2.10 -7.59
N GLY A 7 3.99 -3.26 -7.08
CA GLY A 7 3.76 -4.45 -7.89
C GLY A 7 5.03 -5.29 -8.05
N GLY A 8 5.04 -6.19 -9.04
CA GLY A 8 6.17 -7.12 -9.24
C GLY A 8 6.48 -8.03 -8.05
N THR A 9 5.60 -8.12 -7.05
CA THR A 9 5.87 -8.81 -5.79
C THR A 9 6.01 -10.33 -5.98
N PRO A 10 6.86 -11.03 -5.21
CA PRO A 10 7.06 -12.46 -5.33
C PRO A 10 5.77 -13.28 -5.13
N LEU A 11 5.68 -14.40 -5.84
CA LEU A 11 4.73 -15.48 -5.60
C LEU A 11 5.52 -16.70 -5.15
N LEU A 12 5.52 -17.01 -3.85
CA LEU A 12 6.35 -18.07 -3.28
C LEU A 12 5.52 -19.32 -2.97
N ARG A 13 5.92 -20.46 -3.50
CA ARG A 13 5.32 -21.76 -3.18
C ARG A 13 5.78 -22.25 -1.80
N SER A 14 4.86 -22.73 -0.96
CA SER A 14 5.17 -23.26 0.37
C SER A 14 5.06 -24.78 0.42
N ARG A 15 6.15 -25.47 0.08
CA ARG A 15 6.19 -26.95 0.12
C ARG A 15 6.00 -27.54 1.51
N PHE A 16 6.43 -26.82 2.55
CA PHE A 16 6.28 -27.26 3.93
C PHE A 16 4.80 -27.29 4.34
N LEU A 17 4.08 -26.20 4.09
CA LEU A 17 2.66 -26.10 4.45
C LEU A 17 1.76 -26.91 3.50
N GLU A 18 2.16 -27.13 2.26
CA GLU A 18 1.50 -28.09 1.36
C GLU A 18 1.39 -29.47 2.03
N ALA A 19 2.50 -29.99 2.53
CA ALA A 19 2.54 -31.28 3.21
C ALA A 19 1.79 -31.28 4.55
N GLU A 20 1.93 -30.22 5.35
CA GLU A 20 1.26 -30.11 6.65
C GLU A 20 -0.27 -30.03 6.53
N LEU A 21 -0.78 -29.34 5.50
CA LEU A 21 -2.22 -29.10 5.31
C LEU A 21 -2.89 -30.09 4.35
N GLY A 22 -2.13 -31.00 3.72
CA GLY A 22 -2.64 -31.94 2.73
C GLY A 22 -3.12 -31.26 1.45
N LEU A 23 -2.44 -30.19 1.02
CA LEU A 23 -2.77 -29.42 -0.18
C LEU A 23 -1.81 -29.77 -1.33
N ASP A 24 -2.32 -29.81 -2.56
CA ASP A 24 -1.50 -30.05 -3.76
C ASP A 24 -0.54 -28.89 -4.05
N GLU A 25 -1.05 -27.65 -3.99
CA GLU A 25 -0.24 -26.44 -4.15
C GLU A 25 -0.72 -25.30 -3.23
N LEU A 26 0.23 -24.61 -2.59
CA LEU A 26 -0.02 -23.42 -1.78
C LEU A 26 1.02 -22.34 -2.10
N TYR A 27 0.54 -21.13 -2.38
CA TYR A 27 1.40 -19.99 -2.69
C TYR A 27 1.10 -18.78 -1.82
N PHE A 28 2.15 -18.04 -1.49
CA PHE A 28 2.08 -16.74 -0.84
C PHE A 28 2.40 -15.63 -1.83
N LYS A 29 1.45 -14.71 -2.00
CA LYS A 29 1.67 -13.47 -2.72
C LYS A 29 2.21 -12.42 -1.74
N LEU A 30 3.51 -12.12 -1.83
CA LEU A 30 4.21 -11.35 -0.81
C LEU A 30 4.00 -9.85 -0.98
N GLU A 31 2.79 -9.35 -0.73
CA GLU A 31 2.47 -7.92 -0.89
C GLU A 31 3.15 -6.99 0.12
N TYR A 32 3.77 -7.54 1.17
CA TYR A 32 4.52 -6.74 2.14
C TYR A 32 5.84 -6.21 1.59
N VAL A 33 6.32 -6.67 0.43
CA VAL A 33 7.56 -6.13 -0.19
C VAL A 33 7.29 -4.95 -1.13
N ASN A 34 6.06 -4.47 -1.22
CA ASN A 34 5.79 -3.19 -1.90
C ASN A 34 6.49 -2.02 -1.16
N PRO A 35 6.69 -0.86 -1.82
CA PRO A 35 7.49 0.25 -1.30
C PRO A 35 7.19 0.72 0.13
N THR A 36 5.94 0.70 0.57
CA THR A 36 5.52 1.11 1.93
C THR A 36 5.25 -0.07 2.86
N GLY A 37 5.58 -1.28 2.44
CA GLY A 37 5.37 -2.49 3.23
C GLY A 37 3.97 -3.08 3.13
N SER A 38 3.14 -2.63 2.17
CA SER A 38 1.73 -3.08 2.09
C SER A 38 1.16 -3.07 0.68
N PHE A 39 0.19 -3.98 0.43
CA PHE A 39 -0.57 -4.03 -0.83
C PHE A 39 -1.29 -2.71 -1.19
N LYS A 40 -1.50 -1.82 -0.21
CA LYS A 40 -2.21 -0.55 -0.42
C LYS A 40 -1.52 0.37 -1.43
N ASP A 41 -0.22 0.15 -1.64
CA ASP A 41 0.57 0.81 -2.67
C ASP A 41 -0.03 0.67 -4.07
N ARG A 42 -0.56 -0.52 -4.40
CA ARG A 42 -1.19 -0.79 -5.70
C ARG A 42 -2.40 0.09 -5.99
N GLY A 43 -3.19 0.39 -4.97
CA GLY A 43 -4.32 1.30 -5.10
C GLY A 43 -3.87 2.76 -5.02
N MET A 44 -2.88 3.04 -4.17
CA MET A 44 -2.45 4.40 -3.89
C MET A 44 -1.77 5.07 -5.09
N VAL A 45 -1.00 4.32 -5.88
CA VAL A 45 -0.43 4.85 -7.14
C VAL A 45 -1.52 5.41 -8.03
N MET A 46 -2.62 4.67 -8.22
CA MET A 46 -3.73 5.08 -9.05
C MET A 46 -4.50 6.24 -8.43
N ALA A 47 -4.75 6.20 -7.11
CA ALA A 47 -5.46 7.27 -6.41
C ALA A 47 -4.71 8.61 -6.53
N VAL A 48 -3.39 8.62 -6.30
CA VAL A 48 -2.56 9.83 -6.43
C VAL A 48 -2.43 10.25 -7.88
N ALA A 49 -2.34 9.30 -8.83
CA ALA A 49 -2.35 9.63 -10.26
C ALA A 49 -3.62 10.35 -10.69
N LYS A 50 -4.79 9.87 -10.28
CA LYS A 50 -6.07 10.52 -10.58
C LYS A 50 -6.24 11.84 -9.85
N ALA A 51 -5.74 11.97 -8.63
CA ALA A 51 -5.75 13.24 -7.90
C ALA A 51 -4.90 14.30 -8.62
N ALA A 52 -3.68 13.93 -9.05
CA ALA A 52 -2.80 14.82 -9.81
C ALA A 52 -3.39 15.19 -11.17
N GLU A 53 -3.99 14.24 -11.89
CA GLU A 53 -4.71 14.50 -13.15
C GLU A 53 -5.86 15.49 -12.96
N ALA A 54 -6.60 15.40 -11.86
CA ALA A 54 -7.67 16.33 -11.51
C ALA A 54 -7.16 17.71 -11.02
N GLY A 55 -5.84 17.94 -10.99
CA GLY A 55 -5.25 19.19 -10.49
C GLY A 55 -5.33 19.36 -8.98
N ALA A 56 -5.54 18.28 -8.22
CA ALA A 56 -5.56 18.33 -6.76
C ALA A 56 -4.19 18.70 -6.19
N ARG A 57 -4.18 19.51 -5.13
CA ARG A 57 -2.96 19.91 -4.41
C ARG A 57 -2.69 19.04 -3.18
N ALA A 58 -3.68 18.26 -2.76
CA ALA A 58 -3.61 17.44 -1.57
C ALA A 58 -4.46 16.18 -1.68
N VAL A 59 -4.11 15.18 -0.88
CA VAL A 59 -4.91 14.00 -0.57
C VAL A 59 -5.23 13.96 0.92
N ILE A 60 -6.33 13.31 1.28
CA ILE A 60 -6.78 13.19 2.67
C ILE A 60 -7.23 11.76 2.96
N CYS A 61 -6.91 11.26 4.15
CA CYS A 61 -7.45 10.01 4.64
C CYS A 61 -7.74 10.07 6.15
N ALA A 62 -8.67 9.24 6.61
CA ALA A 62 -8.98 9.03 8.02
C ALA A 62 -8.60 7.60 8.42
N SER A 63 -7.31 7.31 8.42
CA SER A 63 -6.76 5.99 8.73
C SER A 63 -5.49 6.12 9.57
N THR A 64 -5.28 5.16 10.46
CA THR A 64 -4.14 5.12 11.40
C THR A 64 -3.06 4.11 11.00
N GLY A 65 -3.21 3.42 9.86
CA GLY A 65 -2.30 2.33 9.47
C GLY A 65 -1.82 2.44 8.03
N ASN A 66 -1.56 1.31 7.36
CA ASN A 66 -0.88 1.27 6.06
C ASN A 66 -1.52 2.16 4.96
N THR A 67 -2.82 2.49 5.05
CA THR A 67 -3.46 3.39 4.08
C THR A 67 -2.88 4.79 4.17
N SER A 68 -2.73 5.32 5.39
CA SER A 68 -2.16 6.65 5.59
C SER A 68 -0.66 6.67 5.31
N ALA A 69 0.05 5.58 5.62
CA ALA A 69 1.46 5.41 5.23
C ALA A 69 1.64 5.45 3.70
N ALA A 70 0.84 4.66 2.96
CA ALA A 70 0.84 4.69 1.51
C ALA A 70 0.47 6.08 0.97
N ALA A 71 -0.64 6.67 1.45
CA ALA A 71 -1.09 7.99 0.99
C ALA A 71 0.00 9.05 1.18
N ALA A 72 0.65 9.08 2.35
CA ALA A 72 1.73 9.99 2.63
C ALA A 72 2.93 9.79 1.72
N ALA A 73 3.37 8.53 1.49
CA ALA A 73 4.52 8.23 0.65
C ALA A 73 4.32 8.65 -0.81
N TYR A 74 3.18 8.30 -1.42
CA TYR A 74 2.89 8.67 -2.81
C TYR A 74 2.65 10.16 -2.97
N ALA A 75 1.95 10.80 -2.05
CA ALA A 75 1.74 12.24 -2.08
C ALA A 75 3.06 13.00 -1.99
N ALA A 76 3.93 12.62 -1.03
CA ALA A 76 5.24 13.24 -0.85
C ALA A 76 6.13 13.10 -2.10
N ARG A 77 6.15 11.91 -2.73
CA ARG A 77 6.93 11.67 -3.94
C ARG A 77 6.49 12.53 -5.12
N HIS A 78 5.20 12.86 -5.20
CA HIS A 78 4.60 13.52 -6.36
C HIS A 78 4.19 14.97 -6.11
N GLY A 79 4.60 15.56 -4.98
CA GLY A 79 4.40 16.98 -4.69
C GLY A 79 2.98 17.35 -4.24
N LEU A 80 2.22 16.40 -3.69
CA LEU A 80 0.93 16.65 -3.08
C LEU A 80 1.09 16.72 -1.55
N THR A 81 0.31 17.56 -0.89
CA THR A 81 0.17 17.52 0.57
C THR A 81 -0.69 16.31 0.99
N CYS A 82 -0.32 15.62 2.06
CA CYS A 82 -1.15 14.55 2.63
C CYS A 82 -1.69 14.95 4.00
N TYR A 83 -3.02 14.94 4.16
CA TYR A 83 -3.68 15.13 5.45
C TYR A 83 -4.17 13.79 6.00
N VAL A 84 -3.82 13.51 7.25
CA VAL A 84 -4.28 12.32 7.98
C VAL A 84 -5.12 12.80 9.16
N VAL A 85 -6.42 12.54 9.12
CA VAL A 85 -7.36 12.98 10.16
C VAL A 85 -7.69 11.81 11.06
N VAL A 86 -7.23 11.88 12.31
CA VAL A 86 -7.42 10.81 13.29
C VAL A 86 -7.90 11.39 14.62
N PRO A 87 -8.78 10.69 15.36
CA PRO A 87 -9.20 11.14 16.67
C PRO A 87 -8.03 11.07 17.67
N ASN A 88 -7.97 12.07 18.56
CA ASN A 88 -6.94 12.13 19.59
C ASN A 88 -6.94 10.83 20.43
N GLY A 89 -5.75 10.27 20.69
CA GLY A 89 -5.58 9.05 21.48
C GLY A 89 -5.90 7.71 20.77
N LYS A 90 -6.18 7.69 19.46
CA LYS A 90 -6.50 6.46 18.71
C LYS A 90 -5.48 6.11 17.61
N ILE A 91 -4.23 6.52 17.77
CA ILE A 91 -3.17 6.17 16.82
C ILE A 91 -2.75 4.73 17.08
N ALA A 92 -2.82 3.88 16.05
CA ALA A 92 -2.25 2.54 16.10
C ALA A 92 -0.72 2.67 15.99
N MET A 93 0.02 2.16 16.99
CA MET A 93 1.47 1.96 16.92
C MET A 93 1.78 0.55 16.41
#